data_AF-A0A2G9U7R8-F1
#
_entry.id   AF-A0A2G9U7R8-F1
#
_cell.length_a   1.000
_cell.length_b   1.000
_cell.length_c   1.000
_cell.angle_alpha   90.00
_cell.angle_beta   90.00
_cell.angle_gamma   90.00
#
_symmetry.space_group_name_H-M   'P 1'
#
loop_
_entity.id
_entity.type
_entity.pdbx_description
1 polymer ?
#
loop_
_entity_poly.entity_id
_entity_poly.type
_entity_poly.pdbx_seq_one_letter_code
_entity_poly.pdbx_strand_id
1 'polypeptide(L)'
;MLLLAMIIHEYMAHLIAGEFTAKIVHRIAELNYGECVDKKPRSRQNIQQRYGLLFSLDSCCVVFTYSIPKKTQMAECGKGSNNEGKNVLRAHYKMLRPAAQFRGDEMIVSRHSETIAEVFPDWIERCKLDDAYYHPFDLNMPVRVPRRENMRHAYTLDPPISEVGRIMAQIFARELVTRNAVPKAIYSSPSLASVQTAADIRNFIGGECGSINIEPGLASDQNASSLWMSPKEFNQLKYNVNESYTPEQS
;
A
#
# COMPACT_ATOMS: atom_id res chain seq x y z
N MET A 1 -25.28 6.16 4.09
CA MET A 1 -25.27 4.86 4.79
C MET A 1 -24.59 3.80 3.91
N LEU A 2 -23.38 4.08 3.43
CA LEU A 2 -22.56 3.19 2.58
C LEU A 2 -21.05 3.49 2.75
N LEU A 3 -20.66 4.09 3.87
CA LEU A 3 -19.29 4.56 4.15
C LEU A 3 -18.66 3.88 5.38
N LEU A 4 -19.23 2.75 5.79
CA LEU A 4 -18.79 1.98 6.97
C LEU A 4 -18.78 0.46 6.73
N ALA A 5 -19.10 -0.01 5.52
CA ALA A 5 -19.16 -1.44 5.19
C ALA A 5 -17.82 -2.04 4.70
N MET A 6 -16.69 -1.33 4.87
CA MET A 6 -15.36 -1.94 4.70
C MET A 6 -14.88 -2.68 5.95
N ILE A 7 -15.71 -2.76 6.99
CA ILE A 7 -15.40 -3.46 8.23
C ILE A 7 -16.60 -4.36 8.57
N ILE A 8 -16.38 -5.67 8.43
CA ILE A 8 -17.18 -6.82 8.89
C ILE A 8 -18.30 -7.30 7.93
N HIS A 9 -18.01 -8.38 7.21
CA HIS A 9 -18.86 -9.57 7.20
C HIS A 9 -18.02 -10.85 6.95
N GLU A 10 -18.21 -11.86 7.80
CA GLU A 10 -17.53 -13.17 7.92
C GLU A 10 -17.82 -14.12 6.72
N TYR A 11 -17.19 -15.29 6.46
CA TYR A 11 -16.68 -16.38 7.29
C TYR A 11 -15.78 -17.35 6.46
N MET A 12 -14.83 -18.01 7.13
CA MET A 12 -14.16 -19.29 6.78
C MET A 12 -13.35 -19.41 5.46
N ALA A 13 -12.04 -19.12 5.49
CA ALA A 13 -11.02 -19.90 4.77
C ALA A 13 -9.58 -19.63 5.28
N HIS A 14 -9.01 -20.66 5.91
CA HIS A 14 -7.59 -21.10 5.92
C HIS A 14 -6.40 -20.12 6.06
N LEU A 15 -6.10 -19.81 7.33
CA LEU A 15 -4.83 -19.88 8.11
C LEU A 15 -3.41 -20.15 7.53
N ILE A 16 -3.15 -20.24 6.22
CA ILE A 16 -1.82 -20.65 5.71
C ILE A 16 -0.99 -19.46 5.17
N ALA A 17 -1.61 -18.38 4.68
CA ALA A 17 -0.88 -17.21 4.15
C ALA A 17 -0.32 -16.26 5.25
N GLY A 18 -0.88 -16.30 6.45
CA GLY A 18 -0.54 -15.36 7.53
C GLY A 18 0.80 -15.60 8.21
N GLU A 19 1.30 -16.85 8.28
CA GLU A 19 2.55 -17.14 9.00
C GLU A 19 3.78 -16.64 8.25
N PHE A 20 3.77 -16.73 6.92
CA PHE A 20 4.88 -16.36 6.06
C PHE A 20 5.01 -14.84 5.92
N THR A 21 3.90 -14.17 5.64
CA THR A 21 3.82 -12.70 5.63
C THR A 21 4.26 -12.12 6.98
N ALA A 22 3.84 -12.72 8.10
CA ALA A 22 4.29 -12.29 9.43
C ALA A 22 5.80 -12.45 9.65
N LYS A 23 6.42 -13.53 9.14
CA LYS A 23 7.88 -13.73 9.22
C LYS A 23 8.65 -12.67 8.41
N ILE A 24 8.16 -12.33 7.21
CA ILE A 24 8.78 -11.31 6.36
C ILE A 24 8.63 -9.92 6.97
N VAL A 25 7.43 -9.58 7.43
CA VAL A 25 7.16 -8.34 8.18
C VAL A 25 8.12 -8.21 9.38
N HIS A 26 8.30 -9.30 10.13
CA HIS A 26 9.21 -9.33 11.26
C HIS A 26 10.67 -9.10 10.87
N ARG A 27 11.13 -9.74 9.79
CA ARG A 27 12.51 -9.58 9.30
C ARG A 27 12.77 -8.19 8.70
N ILE A 28 11.79 -7.61 8.01
CA ILE A 28 11.84 -6.20 7.56
C ILE A 28 12.00 -5.28 8.77
N ALA A 29 11.27 -5.55 9.87
CA ALA A 29 11.42 -4.78 11.10
C ALA A 29 12.82 -4.94 11.73
N GLU A 30 13.36 -6.17 11.79
CA GLU A 30 14.72 -6.43 12.30
C GLU A 30 15.79 -5.63 11.54
N LEU A 31 15.75 -5.65 10.20
CA LEU A 31 16.73 -4.96 9.35
C LEU A 31 16.68 -3.44 9.48
N ASN A 32 15.47 -2.87 9.62
CA ASN A 32 15.29 -1.43 9.64
C ASN A 32 15.50 -0.79 11.01
N TYR A 33 15.30 -1.54 12.10
CA TYR A 33 15.26 -0.99 13.45
C TYR A 33 16.34 -1.54 14.41
N GLY A 34 17.11 -2.57 14.03
CA GLY A 34 18.37 -2.92 14.71
C GLY A 34 18.27 -3.46 16.14
N GLU A 35 17.08 -3.79 16.65
CA GLU A 35 16.95 -4.48 17.95
C GLU A 35 17.00 -6.00 17.77
N CYS A 36 17.86 -6.66 18.55
CA CYS A 36 17.80 -8.10 18.78
C CYS A 36 16.38 -8.50 19.19
N VAL A 37 15.64 -9.16 18.29
CA VAL A 37 14.42 -9.87 18.68
C VAL A 37 14.82 -11.16 19.39
N ASP A 38 15.43 -10.99 20.55
CA ASP A 38 15.89 -12.07 21.39
C ASP A 38 14.68 -12.61 22.16
N LYS A 39 13.87 -13.40 21.46
CA LYS A 39 12.96 -14.44 21.96
C LYS A 39 12.25 -15.07 20.77
N LYS A 40 12.55 -16.34 20.50
CA LYS A 40 11.63 -17.26 19.78
C LYS A 40 10.19 -16.96 20.23
N PRO A 41 9.23 -16.77 19.33
CA PRO A 41 7.86 -16.47 19.73
C PRO A 41 7.30 -17.64 20.55
N ARG A 42 7.17 -17.43 21.87
CA ARG A 42 6.37 -18.30 22.73
C ARG A 42 4.90 -17.94 22.49
N SER A 43 4.24 -18.86 21.80
CA SER A 43 2.80 -18.98 21.54
C SER A 43 2.12 -17.89 20.68
N ARG A 44 1.17 -18.37 19.87
CA ARG A 44 0.40 -17.66 18.83
C ARG A 44 -0.29 -16.36 19.29
N GLN A 45 -0.57 -16.22 20.59
CA GLN A 45 -1.31 -15.07 21.15
C GLN A 45 -0.46 -13.79 21.26
N ASN A 46 0.87 -13.89 21.37
CA ASN A 46 1.73 -12.73 21.63
C ASN A 46 2.07 -11.90 20.38
N ILE A 47 2.08 -12.51 19.17
CA ILE A 47 2.36 -11.79 17.92
C ILE A 47 1.17 -10.88 17.55
N GLN A 48 -0.06 -11.39 17.66
CA GLN A 48 -1.30 -10.64 17.41
C GLN A 48 -1.52 -9.50 18.42
N GLN A 49 -1.05 -9.64 19.66
CA GLN A 49 -1.14 -8.58 20.67
C GLN A 49 -0.07 -7.48 20.52
N ARG A 50 1.13 -7.83 20.02
CA ARG A 50 2.24 -6.87 19.89
C ARG A 50 2.17 -6.04 18.60
N TYR A 51 1.61 -6.61 17.54
CA TYR A 51 1.25 -5.93 16.30
C TYR A 51 -0.26 -6.08 16.14
N GLY A 52 -1.04 -5.08 16.57
CA GLY A 52 -2.51 -5.12 16.60
C GLY A 52 -3.19 -5.20 15.23
N LEU A 53 -2.93 -6.26 14.47
CA LEU A 53 -3.38 -6.52 13.10
C LEU A 53 -4.21 -7.79 13.09
N LEU A 54 -5.52 -7.63 13.27
CA LEU A 54 -6.51 -8.66 12.96
C LEU A 54 -7.07 -8.35 11.57
N PHE A 55 -6.30 -8.68 10.53
CA PHE A 55 -6.76 -8.62 9.14
C PHE A 55 -6.45 -9.96 8.46
N SER A 56 -7.41 -10.49 7.70
CA SER A 56 -7.18 -11.60 6.77
C SER A 56 -6.06 -11.16 5.82
N LEU A 57 -4.92 -11.84 5.89
CA LEU A 57 -3.73 -11.60 5.07
C LEU A 57 -3.81 -12.34 3.73
N ASP A 58 -5.01 -12.66 3.26
CA ASP A 58 -5.21 -13.36 1.99
C ASP A 58 -5.06 -12.43 0.78
N SER A 59 -4.77 -11.15 1.01
CA SER A 59 -4.63 -10.13 -0.04
C SER A 59 -3.22 -9.56 -0.06
N CYS A 60 -2.67 -9.35 -1.25
CA CYS A 60 -1.36 -8.71 -1.46
C CYS A 60 -1.23 -7.42 -0.63
N CYS A 61 -0.15 -7.31 0.16
CA CYS A 61 0.01 -6.24 1.14
C CYS A 61 1.09 -5.21 0.76
N VAL A 62 0.97 -4.04 1.36
CA VAL A 62 1.91 -2.92 1.31
C VAL A 62 2.31 -2.59 2.74
N VAL A 63 3.62 -2.55 2.98
CA VAL A 63 4.27 -2.38 4.26
C VAL A 63 5.01 -1.04 4.26
N PHE A 64 4.78 -0.23 5.29
CA PHE A 64 5.42 1.08 5.45
C PHE A 64 6.30 1.06 6.70
N THR A 65 7.56 1.42 6.55
CA THR A 65 8.44 1.69 7.69
C THR A 65 8.60 3.19 7.86
N TYR A 66 8.46 3.67 9.09
CA TYR A 66 8.64 5.07 9.40
C TYR A 66 9.10 5.23 10.85
N SER A 67 9.71 6.37 11.12
CA SER A 67 10.20 6.72 12.45
C SER A 67 9.76 8.12 12.77
N ILE A 68 9.09 8.28 13.91
CA ILE A 68 8.82 9.59 14.45
C ILE A 68 9.96 9.94 15.39
N PRO A 69 10.78 10.96 15.06
CA PRO A 69 11.82 11.40 15.99
C PRO A 69 11.14 11.77 17.31
N LYS A 70 11.62 11.20 18.42
CA LYS A 70 11.16 11.53 19.77
C LYS A 70 11.40 13.02 19.97
N LYS A 71 10.37 13.85 19.81
CA LYS A 71 10.45 15.24 20.27
C LYS A 71 10.64 15.18 21.78
N THR A 72 11.76 15.70 22.27
CA THR A 72 11.82 16.32 23.59
C THR A 72 10.55 17.17 23.70
N GLN A 73 9.72 16.93 24.72
CA GLN A 73 8.63 17.85 25.03
C GLN A 73 9.23 19.24 25.10
N MET A 74 8.74 20.17 24.25
CA MET A 74 8.66 21.63 24.45
C MET A 74 8.52 22.31 23.09
N ALA A 75 7.31 22.82 22.83
CA ALA A 75 7.00 24.16 22.33
C ALA A 75 5.72 24.10 21.48
N GLU A 76 4.59 24.46 22.11
CA GLU A 76 3.55 25.18 21.40
C GLU A 76 4.21 26.41 20.74
N CYS A 77 4.15 26.50 19.41
CA CYS A 77 4.42 27.76 18.74
C CYS A 77 3.17 28.13 17.96
N GLY A 78 2.35 28.98 18.60
CA GLY A 78 1.33 29.73 17.91
C GLY A 78 1.93 30.90 17.12
N LYS A 79 1.13 31.36 16.15
CA LYS A 79 1.17 32.60 15.36
C LYS A 79 2.08 32.62 14.10
N GLY A 80 1.42 32.35 12.98
CA GLY A 80 1.27 33.25 11.82
C GLY A 80 2.52 33.83 11.15
N SER A 81 2.74 33.42 9.90
CA SER A 81 3.35 34.27 8.87
C SER A 81 2.75 33.90 7.51
N ASN A 82 2.15 34.89 6.85
CA ASN A 82 1.59 34.81 5.50
C ASN A 82 2.68 34.48 4.48
N ASN A 83 2.38 33.56 3.56
CA ASN A 83 2.90 33.65 2.20
C ASN A 83 1.92 32.98 1.23
N GLU A 84 1.40 33.80 0.32
CA GLU A 84 0.46 33.44 -0.72
C GLU A 84 1.14 32.62 -1.83
N GLY A 85 0.39 31.73 -2.47
CA GLY A 85 0.68 31.35 -3.86
C GLY A 85 0.97 29.88 -4.18
N LYS A 86 0.21 28.91 -3.66
CA LYS A 86 -0.22 27.72 -4.43
C LYS A 86 -1.63 27.34 -3.98
N ASN A 87 -2.62 27.62 -4.82
CA ASN A 87 -4.03 27.30 -4.60
C ASN A 87 -4.25 25.78 -4.56
N VAL A 88 -3.94 25.16 -3.43
CA VAL A 88 -4.54 23.89 -3.03
C VAL A 88 -5.66 24.27 -2.07
N LEU A 89 -6.90 23.99 -2.44
CA LEU A 89 -8.05 24.14 -1.54
C LEU A 89 -7.82 23.25 -0.33
N ARG A 90 -7.16 23.79 0.70
CA ARG A 90 -6.95 23.10 1.97
C ARG A 90 -8.27 23.19 2.73
N ALA A 91 -9.20 22.30 2.40
CA ALA A 91 -10.42 22.16 3.18
C ALA A 91 -10.03 21.99 4.64
N HIS A 92 -10.43 22.94 5.49
CA HIS A 92 -10.25 22.86 6.93
C HIS A 92 -11.20 21.80 7.51
N TYR A 93 -10.87 20.53 7.29
CA TYR A 93 -11.62 19.44 7.88
C TYR A 93 -11.25 19.34 9.37
N LYS A 94 -12.18 19.72 10.25
CA LYS A 94 -12.04 19.47 11.68
C LYS A 94 -12.20 17.97 11.91
N MET A 95 -11.12 17.29 12.31
CA MET A 95 -11.18 15.86 12.58
C MET A 95 -12.22 15.56 13.68
N LEU A 96 -13.19 14.70 13.38
CA LEU A 96 -14.29 14.36 14.30
C LEU A 96 -13.81 13.61 15.55
N ARG A 97 -12.65 12.97 15.48
CA ARG A 97 -11.91 12.40 16.62
C ARG A 97 -10.42 12.70 16.41
N PRO A 98 -9.66 13.13 17.43
CA PRO A 98 -8.21 13.13 17.34
C PRO A 98 -7.77 11.70 17.08
N ALA A 99 -7.22 11.43 15.91
CA ALA A 99 -6.70 10.11 15.64
C ALA A 99 -5.47 9.88 16.53
N ALA A 100 -5.31 8.66 17.02
CA ALA A 100 -4.15 8.32 17.84
C ALA A 100 -2.86 8.71 17.11
N GLN A 101 -1.98 9.41 17.82
CA GLN A 101 -0.68 9.79 17.30
C GLN A 101 0.20 8.55 17.26
N PHE A 102 0.84 8.32 16.11
CA PHE A 102 1.88 7.30 15.98
C PHE A 102 3.07 7.64 16.90
N ARG A 103 3.74 6.63 17.47
CA ARG A 103 4.82 6.81 18.45
C ARG A 103 6.04 5.95 18.12
N GLY A 104 7.19 6.60 17.91
CA GLY A 104 8.47 5.92 17.75
C GLY A 104 8.66 5.29 16.37
N ASP A 105 9.33 4.14 16.33
CA ASP A 105 9.59 3.32 15.15
C ASP A 105 8.43 2.33 14.98
N GLU A 106 7.52 2.65 14.07
CA GLU A 106 6.32 1.85 13.82
C GLU A 106 6.32 1.34 12.38
N MET A 107 5.54 0.27 12.17
CA MET A 107 5.30 -0.29 10.86
C MET A 107 3.80 -0.34 10.60
N ILE A 108 3.38 0.13 9.43
CA ILE A 108 1.99 0.02 8.98
C ILE A 108 1.93 -1.08 7.93
N VAL A 109 0.95 -1.97 8.07
CA VAL A 109 0.61 -2.97 7.05
C VAL A 109 -0.77 -2.63 6.52
N SER A 110 -0.89 -2.53 5.20
CA SER A 110 -2.14 -2.26 4.49
C SER A 110 -2.33 -3.26 3.37
N ARG A 111 -3.59 -3.55 3.01
CA ARG A 111 -3.92 -4.17 1.72
C ARG A 111 -3.70 -3.15 0.59
N HIS A 112 -3.52 -3.64 -0.64
CA HIS A 112 -3.71 -2.81 -1.83
C HIS A 112 -5.11 -2.16 -1.88
N SER A 113 -5.24 -1.11 -2.68
CA SER A 113 -6.52 -0.45 -2.93
C SER A 113 -7.44 -1.32 -3.80
N GLU A 114 -8.73 -0.97 -3.83
CA GLU A 114 -9.74 -1.63 -4.66
C GLU A 114 -9.26 -1.82 -6.12
N THR A 115 -9.41 -3.03 -6.64
CA THR A 115 -9.08 -3.36 -8.04
C THR A 115 -10.29 -3.24 -8.94
N ILE A 116 -10.05 -3.03 -10.23
CA ILE A 116 -11.15 -2.95 -11.18
C ILE A 116 -11.90 -4.29 -11.33
N ALA A 117 -11.22 -5.41 -11.12
CA ALA A 117 -11.83 -6.74 -11.14
C ALA A 117 -12.74 -6.99 -9.94
N GLU A 118 -12.47 -6.36 -8.78
CA GLU A 118 -13.36 -6.41 -7.61
C GLU A 118 -14.66 -5.64 -7.85
N VAL A 119 -14.59 -4.51 -8.56
CA VAL A 119 -15.75 -3.66 -8.86
C VAL A 119 -16.58 -4.23 -10.02
N PHE A 120 -15.89 -4.62 -11.10
CA PHE A 120 -16.50 -5.10 -12.33
C PHE A 120 -15.82 -6.41 -12.76
N PRO A 121 -16.31 -7.58 -12.31
CA PRO A 121 -15.69 -8.87 -12.63
C PRO A 121 -15.56 -9.18 -14.14
N ASP A 122 -16.42 -8.59 -14.97
CA ASP A 122 -16.47 -8.72 -16.43
C ASP A 122 -15.82 -7.54 -17.18
N TRP A 123 -14.97 -6.76 -16.50
CA TRP A 123 -14.39 -5.53 -17.06
C TRP A 123 -13.55 -5.78 -18.31
N ILE A 124 -12.89 -6.93 -18.44
CA ILE A 124 -12.06 -7.31 -19.58
C ILE A 124 -12.90 -7.31 -20.86
N GLU A 125 -14.07 -7.95 -20.81
CA GLU A 125 -15.02 -8.06 -21.92
C GLU A 125 -15.65 -6.70 -22.23
N ARG A 126 -16.10 -6.00 -21.19
CA ARG A 126 -16.78 -4.70 -21.34
C ARG A 126 -15.87 -3.60 -21.88
N CYS A 127 -14.59 -3.62 -21.51
CA CYS A 127 -13.58 -2.71 -22.07
C CYS A 127 -13.12 -3.10 -23.47
N LYS A 128 -13.53 -4.28 -23.95
CA LYS A 128 -13.01 -4.91 -25.16
C LYS A 128 -11.47 -4.98 -25.12
N LEU A 129 -10.93 -5.38 -23.97
CA LEU A 129 -9.50 -5.38 -23.75
C LEU A 129 -8.81 -6.42 -24.66
N ASP A 130 -7.85 -5.94 -25.43
CA ASP A 130 -6.87 -6.72 -26.17
C ASP A 130 -5.54 -5.93 -26.29
N ASP A 131 -4.61 -6.37 -27.13
CA ASP A 131 -3.30 -5.74 -27.29
C ASP A 131 -3.33 -4.34 -27.91
N ALA A 132 -4.41 -3.98 -28.62
CA ALA A 132 -4.57 -2.73 -29.33
C ALA A 132 -5.68 -1.83 -28.75
N TYR A 133 -6.65 -2.40 -28.04
CA TYR A 133 -7.88 -1.76 -27.62
C TYR A 133 -8.06 -1.80 -26.10
N TYR A 134 -8.44 -0.64 -25.56
CA TYR A 134 -8.93 -0.47 -24.20
C TYR A 134 -9.93 0.69 -24.20
N HIS A 135 -11.19 0.42 -23.89
CA HIS A 135 -12.24 1.44 -23.85
C HIS A 135 -12.91 1.50 -22.46
N PRO A 136 -12.54 2.45 -21.60
CA PRO A 136 -13.17 2.60 -20.30
C PRO A 136 -14.65 2.95 -20.47
N PHE A 137 -15.54 2.22 -19.80
CA PHE A 137 -16.99 2.38 -19.89
C PHE A 137 -17.61 3.08 -18.66
N ASP A 138 -16.83 3.30 -17.61
CA ASP A 138 -17.26 3.88 -16.33
C ASP A 138 -16.17 4.84 -15.82
N LEU A 139 -16.56 5.85 -15.03
CA LEU A 139 -15.62 6.82 -14.46
C LEU A 139 -14.65 6.20 -13.44
N ASN A 140 -15.01 5.05 -12.86
CA ASN A 140 -14.14 4.32 -11.93
C ASN A 140 -13.08 3.46 -12.66
N MET A 141 -13.13 3.36 -13.98
CA MET A 141 -12.12 2.65 -14.77
C MET A 141 -10.83 3.47 -14.88
N PRO A 142 -9.65 2.83 -14.87
CA PRO A 142 -8.40 3.49 -15.20
C PRO A 142 -8.50 4.30 -16.50
N VAL A 143 -8.00 5.54 -16.51
CA VAL A 143 -7.99 6.32 -17.77
C VAL A 143 -7.15 5.62 -18.85
N ARG A 144 -6.08 4.93 -18.44
CA ARG A 144 -5.20 4.13 -19.29
C ARG A 144 -4.69 2.92 -18.52
N VAL A 145 -4.45 1.83 -19.23
CA VAL A 145 -3.71 0.67 -18.73
C VAL A 145 -2.34 0.60 -19.41
N PRO A 146 -1.26 0.30 -18.66
CA PRO A 146 0.05 0.02 -19.25
C PRO A 146 0.00 -1.06 -20.33
N ARG A 147 0.90 -1.02 -21.31
CA ARG A 147 1.05 -2.14 -22.25
C ARG A 147 1.84 -3.27 -21.58
N ARG A 148 1.35 -4.50 -21.74
CA ARG A 148 1.92 -5.77 -21.28
C ARG A 148 1.79 -6.80 -22.40
N GLU A 149 2.62 -7.81 -22.38
CA GLU A 149 2.44 -8.97 -23.27
C GLU A 149 1.15 -9.71 -22.91
N ASN A 150 0.37 -10.11 -23.93
CA ASN A 150 -0.91 -10.79 -23.76
C ASN A 150 -1.82 -10.04 -22.77
N MET A 151 -2.20 -8.80 -23.14
CA MET A 151 -2.91 -7.85 -22.27
C MET A 151 -4.09 -8.49 -21.55
N ARG A 152 -4.91 -9.24 -22.28
CA ARG A 152 -6.09 -9.90 -21.73
C ARG A 152 -5.70 -10.85 -20.59
N HIS A 153 -4.78 -11.78 -20.84
CA HIS A 153 -4.38 -12.76 -19.83
C HIS A 153 -3.67 -12.10 -18.64
N ALA A 154 -2.75 -11.18 -18.92
CA ALA A 154 -2.01 -10.44 -17.90
C ALA A 154 -2.95 -9.71 -16.94
N TYR A 155 -3.96 -9.00 -17.47
CA TYR A 155 -4.88 -8.21 -16.66
C TYR A 155 -6.04 -9.00 -16.04
N THR A 156 -6.34 -10.20 -16.54
CA THR A 156 -7.23 -11.14 -15.84
C THR A 156 -6.60 -11.62 -14.53
N LEU A 157 -5.30 -11.92 -14.53
CA LEU A 157 -4.61 -12.47 -13.35
C LEU A 157 -3.99 -11.40 -12.45
N ASP A 158 -3.72 -10.20 -12.98
CA ASP A 158 -3.06 -9.12 -12.26
C ASP A 158 -3.72 -7.76 -12.59
N PRO A 159 -4.97 -7.55 -12.12
CA PRO A 159 -5.78 -6.39 -12.48
C PRO A 159 -5.23 -5.09 -11.85
N PRO A 160 -5.44 -3.92 -12.50
CA PRO A 160 -5.07 -2.63 -11.94
C PRO A 160 -6.05 -2.17 -10.84
N ILE A 161 -5.64 -1.18 -10.06
CA ILE A 161 -6.54 -0.45 -9.15
C ILE A 161 -7.60 0.35 -9.93
N SER A 162 -8.76 0.59 -9.32
CA SER A 162 -9.79 1.51 -9.82
C SER A 162 -9.40 2.99 -9.61
N GLU A 163 -10.10 3.94 -10.24
CA GLU A 163 -9.87 5.38 -9.99
C GLU A 163 -10.25 5.77 -8.55
N VAL A 164 -11.31 5.18 -8.00
CA VAL A 164 -11.65 5.31 -6.57
C VAL A 164 -10.55 4.73 -5.69
N GLY A 165 -10.00 3.56 -6.04
CA GLY A 165 -8.86 2.96 -5.34
C GLY A 165 -7.65 3.89 -5.29
N ARG A 166 -7.32 4.54 -6.41
CA ARG A 166 -6.26 5.56 -6.49
C ARG A 166 -6.52 6.75 -5.56
N ILE A 167 -7.74 7.29 -5.55
CA ILE A 167 -8.11 8.39 -4.66
C ILE A 167 -8.00 7.96 -3.19
N MET A 168 -8.39 6.73 -2.86
CA MET A 168 -8.28 6.20 -1.50
C MET A 168 -6.83 6.07 -1.04
N ALA A 169 -5.92 5.63 -1.92
CA ALA A 169 -4.48 5.60 -1.66
C ALA A 169 -3.93 7.02 -1.36
N GLN A 170 -4.36 8.03 -2.11
CA GLN A 170 -3.95 9.42 -1.89
C GLN A 170 -4.52 10.00 -0.60
N ILE A 171 -5.77 9.68 -0.24
CA ILE A 171 -6.36 10.08 1.05
C ILE A 171 -5.58 9.45 2.20
N PHE A 172 -5.20 8.17 2.08
CA PHE A 172 -4.37 7.48 3.06
C PHE A 172 -3.00 8.16 3.19
N ALA A 173 -2.35 8.50 2.08
CA ALA A 173 -1.08 9.22 2.07
C ALA A 173 -1.19 10.59 2.78
N ARG A 174 -2.29 11.31 2.56
CA ARG A 174 -2.57 12.58 3.26
C ARG A 174 -2.67 12.39 4.78
N GLU A 175 -3.26 11.29 5.25
CA GLU A 175 -3.32 10.96 6.67
C GLU A 175 -1.94 10.66 7.24
N LEU A 176 -1.07 9.95 6.51
CA LEU A 176 0.32 9.72 6.92
C LEU A 176 1.07 11.04 7.12
N VAL A 177 0.98 11.96 6.16
CA VAL A 177 1.62 13.29 6.25
C VAL A 177 1.06 14.09 7.42
N THR A 178 -0.27 14.11 7.58
CA THR A 178 -0.93 14.86 8.67
C THR A 178 -0.49 14.39 10.05
N ARG A 179 -0.11 13.11 10.18
CA ARG A 179 0.35 12.50 11.43
C ARG A 179 1.87 12.45 11.56
N ASN A 180 2.62 13.09 10.64
CA ASN A 180 4.07 13.08 10.62
C ASN A 180 4.65 11.64 10.54
N ALA A 181 3.96 10.74 9.83
CA ALA A 181 4.33 9.34 9.62
C ALA A 181 4.73 9.09 8.16
N VAL A 182 5.61 9.94 7.64
CA VAL A 182 6.13 9.80 6.27
C VAL A 182 6.99 8.52 6.19
N PRO A 183 6.69 7.58 5.26
CA PRO A 183 7.45 6.36 5.12
C PRO A 183 8.90 6.60 4.69
N LYS A 184 9.85 6.00 5.41
CA LYS A 184 11.28 5.92 5.04
C LYS A 184 11.53 4.89 3.95
N ALA A 185 10.73 3.82 3.92
CA ALA A 185 10.68 2.86 2.84
C ALA A 185 9.26 2.27 2.73
N ILE A 186 8.90 1.86 1.52
CA ILE A 186 7.66 1.14 1.24
C ILE A 186 8.04 -0.22 0.69
N TYR A 187 7.53 -1.31 1.26
CA TYR A 187 7.67 -2.65 0.73
C TYR A 187 6.32 -3.09 0.16
N SER A 188 6.32 -3.58 -1.07
CA SER A 188 5.08 -3.94 -1.77
C SER A 188 5.17 -5.35 -2.30
N SER A 189 4.05 -6.09 -2.23
CA SER A 189 3.86 -7.25 -3.10
C SER A 189 4.06 -6.85 -4.58
N PRO A 190 4.57 -7.76 -5.43
CA PRO A 190 4.77 -7.54 -6.86
C PRO A 190 3.47 -7.41 -7.67
N SER A 191 2.30 -7.71 -7.09
CA SER A 191 1.02 -7.49 -7.78
C SER A 191 0.88 -6.03 -8.22
N LEU A 192 0.31 -5.83 -9.40
CA LEU A 192 0.13 -4.51 -9.98
C LEU A 192 -0.65 -3.58 -9.04
N ALA A 193 -1.70 -4.10 -8.40
CA ALA A 193 -2.53 -3.32 -7.48
C ALA A 193 -1.75 -2.81 -6.25
N SER A 194 -0.89 -3.67 -5.66
CA SER A 194 -0.05 -3.28 -4.53
C SER A 194 0.97 -2.23 -4.93
N VAL A 195 1.67 -2.42 -6.05
CA VAL A 195 2.68 -1.47 -6.52
C VAL A 195 2.03 -0.14 -6.91
N GLN A 196 0.86 -0.15 -7.56
CA GLN A 196 0.10 1.08 -7.87
C GLN A 196 -0.34 1.82 -6.60
N THR A 197 -0.81 1.09 -5.59
CA THR A 197 -1.16 1.70 -4.29
C THR A 197 0.05 2.35 -3.64
N ALA A 198 1.19 1.66 -3.61
CA ALA A 198 2.44 2.20 -3.10
C ALA A 198 2.92 3.42 -3.90
N ALA A 199 2.79 3.37 -5.24
CA ALA A 199 3.17 4.46 -6.14
C ALA A 199 2.30 5.69 -5.94
N ASP A 200 0.98 5.54 -5.82
CA ASP A 200 0.08 6.66 -5.57
C ASP A 200 0.35 7.33 -4.21
N ILE A 201 0.66 6.54 -3.18
CA ILE A 201 1.06 7.06 -1.87
C ILE A 201 2.37 7.82 -1.96
N ARG A 202 3.40 7.20 -2.53
CA ARG A 202 4.73 7.82 -2.67
C ARG A 202 4.66 9.09 -3.51
N ASN A 203 3.94 9.06 -4.62
CA ASN A 203 3.81 10.21 -5.52
C ASN A 203 3.04 11.36 -4.87
N PHE A 204 2.03 11.06 -4.03
CA PHE A 204 1.33 12.07 -3.25
C PHE A 204 2.25 12.77 -2.24
N ILE A 205 3.07 11.99 -1.51
CA ILE A 205 3.99 12.52 -0.48
C ILE A 205 5.18 13.24 -1.13
N GLY A 206 5.70 12.73 -2.25
CA GLY A 206 6.83 13.29 -2.97
C GLY A 206 8.19 12.84 -2.44
N GLY A 207 9.20 13.70 -2.59
CA GLY A 207 10.60 13.35 -2.34
C GLY A 207 10.97 13.06 -0.87
N GLU A 208 10.10 13.39 0.08
CA GLU A 208 10.28 13.02 1.50
C GLU A 208 9.99 11.53 1.76
N CYS A 209 9.27 10.87 0.85
CA CYS A 209 8.94 9.46 0.96
C CYS A 209 10.04 8.58 0.35
N GLY A 210 10.32 7.47 1.04
CA GLY A 210 11.22 6.43 0.57
C GLY A 210 10.85 5.82 -0.78
N SER A 211 11.78 5.07 -1.35
CA SER A 211 11.54 4.27 -2.54
C SER A 211 10.64 3.06 -2.26
N ILE A 212 10.04 2.52 -3.32
CA ILE A 212 9.25 1.29 -3.25
C ILE A 212 10.16 0.09 -3.51
N ASN A 213 10.23 -0.83 -2.56
CA ASN A 213 10.95 -2.09 -2.65
C ASN A 213 9.93 -3.20 -2.96
N ILE A 214 10.10 -3.90 -4.08
CA ILE A 214 9.20 -5.00 -4.45
C ILE A 214 9.67 -6.27 -3.73
N GLU A 215 8.84 -6.81 -2.85
CA GLU A 215 9.10 -8.00 -2.05
C GLU A 215 8.13 -9.13 -2.46
N PRO A 216 8.57 -10.09 -3.29
CA PRO A 216 7.75 -11.22 -3.74
C PRO A 216 7.18 -12.04 -2.60
N GLY A 217 7.86 -12.12 -1.46
CA GLY A 217 7.35 -12.86 -0.30
C GLY A 217 6.08 -12.25 0.33
N LEU A 218 5.71 -11.01 -0.02
CA LEU A 218 4.46 -10.38 0.41
C LEU A 218 3.25 -10.76 -0.47
N ALA A 219 3.44 -11.51 -1.57
CA ALA A 219 2.36 -12.00 -2.40
C ALA A 219 1.66 -13.20 -1.74
N SER A 220 0.33 -13.11 -1.57
CA SER A 220 -0.47 -14.21 -1.04
C SER A 220 -0.69 -15.33 -2.06
N ASP A 221 -0.72 -15.00 -3.35
CA ASP A 221 -0.86 -15.91 -4.48
C ASP A 221 0.21 -15.63 -5.54
N GLN A 222 0.88 -16.69 -6.01
CA GLN A 222 1.93 -16.62 -7.04
C GLN A 222 1.43 -17.10 -8.41
N ASN A 223 0.13 -17.32 -8.60
CA ASN A 223 -0.45 -17.71 -9.89
C ASN A 223 -0.12 -16.71 -11.01
N ALA A 224 0.01 -15.42 -10.67
CA ALA A 224 0.40 -14.36 -11.61
C ALA A 224 1.92 -14.09 -11.64
N SER A 225 2.75 -14.89 -10.97
CA SER A 225 4.18 -14.61 -10.78
C SER A 225 4.96 -14.47 -12.08
N SER A 226 4.62 -15.27 -13.10
CA SER A 226 5.21 -15.20 -14.43
C SER A 226 4.79 -13.96 -15.23
N LEU A 227 3.73 -13.27 -14.81
CA LEU A 227 3.15 -12.13 -15.49
C LEU A 227 3.50 -10.81 -14.83
N TRP A 228 3.98 -10.79 -13.58
CA TRP A 228 4.32 -9.57 -12.87
C TRP A 228 5.34 -8.72 -13.63
N MET A 229 5.12 -7.40 -13.59
CA MET A 229 6.05 -6.46 -14.20
C MET A 229 7.34 -6.40 -13.38
N SER A 230 8.46 -6.27 -14.08
CA SER A 230 9.77 -6.05 -13.48
C SER A 230 9.89 -4.64 -12.87
N PRO A 231 10.81 -4.44 -11.91
CA PRO A 231 11.13 -3.10 -11.38
C PRO A 231 11.43 -2.06 -12.47
N LYS A 232 12.09 -2.47 -13.56
CA LYS A 232 12.40 -1.62 -14.71
C LYS A 232 11.15 -1.16 -15.44
N GLU A 233 10.22 -2.07 -15.71
CA GLU A 233 8.95 -1.74 -16.35
C GLU A 233 8.12 -0.79 -15.48
N PHE A 234 8.09 -1.00 -14.16
CA PHE A 234 7.44 -0.05 -13.24
C PHE A 234 8.10 1.34 -13.24
N ASN A 235 9.42 1.42 -13.39
CA ASN A 235 10.11 2.72 -13.50
C ASN A 235 9.89 3.41 -14.83
N GLN A 236 9.68 2.68 -15.92
CA GLN A 236 9.20 3.27 -17.19
C GLN A 236 7.81 3.93 -17.01
N LEU A 237 6.99 3.39 -16.11
CA LEU A 237 5.70 3.98 -15.68
C LEU A 237 5.83 5.06 -14.60
N LYS A 238 7.07 5.41 -14.19
CA LYS A 238 7.38 6.42 -13.16
C LYS A 238 6.84 6.08 -11.76
N TYR A 239 6.82 4.79 -11.39
CA TYR A 239 6.37 4.37 -10.06
C TYR A 239 7.42 4.54 -8.97
N ASN A 240 8.68 4.84 -9.33
CA ASN A 240 9.79 5.06 -8.39
C ASN A 240 10.08 3.83 -7.51
N VAL A 241 10.18 2.69 -8.18
CA VAL A 241 10.62 1.44 -7.61
C VAL A 241 12.14 1.44 -7.48
N ASN A 242 12.64 0.88 -6.39
CA ASN A 242 14.05 0.66 -6.15
C ASN A 242 14.54 -0.55 -6.94
N GLU A 243 15.25 -0.32 -8.05
CA GLU A 243 15.86 -1.40 -8.86
C GLU A 243 17.05 -2.08 -8.17
N SER A 244 17.64 -1.43 -7.17
CA SER A 244 18.78 -1.97 -6.41
C SER A 244 18.35 -2.79 -5.19
N TYR A 245 17.05 -2.89 -4.93
CA TYR A 245 16.51 -3.73 -3.87
C TYR A 245 16.70 -5.21 -4.23
N THR A 246 17.35 -5.95 -3.34
CA THR A 246 17.46 -7.41 -3.43
C THR A 246 16.38 -8.00 -2.52
N PRO A 247 15.37 -8.70 -3.06
CA PRO A 247 14.34 -9.33 -2.24
C PRO A 247 14.92 -10.39 -1.31
N GLU A 248 14.30 -10.54 -0.15
CA GLU A 248 14.71 -11.54 0.84
C GLU A 248 14.38 -12.94 0.33
N GLN A 249 15.37 -13.84 0.37
CA GLN A 249 15.12 -15.25 0.09
C GLN A 249 14.39 -15.86 1.28
N SER A 250 13.19 -16.36 1.02
CA SER A 250 12.35 -17.04 1.99
C SER A 250 12.62 -18.53 2.11
#